data_AF-A0A0R3KCE1-F1
#
_entry.id   AF-A0A0R3KCE1-F1
#
_cell.length_a   1.000
_cell.length_b   1.000
_cell.length_c   1.000
_cell.angle_alpha   90.00
_cell.angle_beta   90.00
_cell.angle_gamma   90.00
#
_symmetry.space_group_name_H-M   'P 1'
#
loop_
_entity.id
_entity.type
_entity.pdbx_description
1 polymer ?
#
loop_
_entity_poly.entity_id
_entity_poly.type
_entity_poly.pdbx_seq_one_letter_code
_entity_poly.pdbx_strand_id
1 'polypeptide(L)'
;MAKAKTTIAAKLEDPASAEFGEMKRAIRKNTLGKPIDTICGRVKRKMGSGDDAGDWPFLYLVTEDEAYVVNGSANSAAASAYRNICS
;
A
#
# COMPACT_ATOMS: atom_id res chain seq x y z
N MET A 1 -0.67 13.09 -1.14
CA MET A 1 -0.04 11.97 -0.38
C MET A 1 -0.61 11.81 1.03
N ALA A 2 -1.00 12.89 1.73
CA ALA A 2 -1.54 12.79 3.11
C ALA A 2 -2.71 11.81 3.25
N LYS A 3 -3.73 11.91 2.37
CA LYS A 3 -4.89 11.00 2.38
C LYS A 3 -4.48 9.53 2.26
N ALA A 4 -3.62 9.21 1.28
CA ALA A 4 -3.09 7.86 1.11
C ALA A 4 -2.43 7.35 2.39
N LYS A 5 -1.56 8.14 3.02
CA LYS A 5 -0.91 7.76 4.30
C LYS A 5 -1.94 7.44 5.38
N THR A 6 -2.95 8.29 5.56
CA THR A 6 -4.02 8.07 6.56
C THR A 6 -4.80 6.79 6.28
N THR A 7 -5.22 6.57 5.04
CA THR A 7 -5.98 5.37 4.65
C THR A 7 -5.17 4.08 4.80
N ILE A 8 -3.87 4.13 4.48
CA ILE A 8 -2.96 2.98 4.64
C ILE A 8 -2.68 2.70 6.11
N ALA A 9 -2.38 3.73 6.90
CA ALA A 9 -2.13 3.60 8.34
C ALA A 9 -3.33 2.98 9.06
N ALA A 10 -4.55 3.37 8.69
CA ALA A 10 -5.79 2.80 9.24
C ALA A 10 -5.98 1.29 8.95
N LYS A 11 -5.22 0.71 8.02
CA LYS A 11 -5.22 -0.74 7.72
C LYS A 11 -4.17 -1.52 8.50
N LEU A 12 -3.30 -0.84 9.25
CA LEU A 12 -2.34 -1.47 10.14
C LEU A 12 -2.95 -1.70 11.52
N GLU A 13 -2.36 -2.62 12.28
CA GLU A 13 -2.78 -2.91 13.66
C GLU A 13 -2.58 -1.71 14.59
N ASP A 14 -1.45 -1.01 14.44
CA ASP A 14 -1.19 0.28 15.08
C ASP A 14 -0.95 1.36 14.01
N PRO A 15 -1.99 2.14 13.67
CA PRO A 15 -1.89 3.23 12.70
C PRO A 15 -0.87 4.31 13.06
N ALA A 16 -0.61 4.55 14.35
CA ALA A 16 0.31 5.59 14.80
C ALA A 16 1.79 5.20 14.57
N SER A 17 2.06 3.90 14.47
CA SER A 17 3.40 3.37 14.19
C SER A 17 3.80 3.37 12.71
N ALA A 18 2.91 3.82 11.81
CA ALA A 18 3.10 3.71 10.37
C ALA A 18 4.24 4.62 9.87
N GLU A 19 5.33 4.01 9.40
CA GLU A 19 6.43 4.73 8.76
C GLU A 19 6.42 4.47 7.26
N PHE A 20 6.31 5.53 6.47
CA PHE A 20 6.21 5.44 5.01
C PHE A 20 7.57 5.71 4.38
N GLY A 21 8.05 4.75 3.58
CA GLY A 21 9.24 4.93 2.75
C GLY A 21 8.96 5.75 1.49
N GLU A 22 9.71 5.46 0.42
CA GLU A 22 9.45 6.08 -0.88
C GLU A 22 8.04 5.69 -1.39
N MET A 23 7.33 6.70 -1.90
CA MET A 23 6.02 6.53 -2.51
C MET A 23 6.00 7.23 -3.86
N LYS A 24 5.58 6.52 -4.90
CA LYS A 24 5.49 7.03 -6.26
C LYS A 24 4.03 7.12 -6.69
N ARG A 25 3.57 8.33 -7.00
CA ARG A 25 2.29 8.55 -7.68
C ARG A 25 2.49 8.47 -9.19
N ALA A 26 1.62 7.74 -9.87
CA ALA A 26 1.60 7.66 -11.32
C ALA A 26 0.21 7.25 -11.83
N ILE A 27 -0.10 7.68 -13.07
CA ILE A 27 -1.19 7.07 -13.83
C ILE A 27 -0.70 5.73 -14.36
N ARG A 28 -1.39 4.65 -13.99
CA ARG A 28 -1.04 3.28 -14.32
C ARG A 28 -2.24 2.56 -14.94
N LYS A 29 -2.02 1.39 -15.53
CA LYS A 29 -3.13 0.55 -16.03
C LYS A 29 -3.56 -0.42 -14.95
N ASN A 30 -4.86 -0.53 -14.72
CA ASN A 30 -5.42 -1.60 -13.89
C ASN A 30 -5.40 -2.95 -14.63
N THR A 31 -5.88 -4.01 -13.97
CA THR A 31 -5.96 -5.36 -14.54
C THR A 31 -6.86 -5.47 -15.79
N LEU A 32 -7.72 -4.48 -16.04
CA LEU A 32 -8.57 -4.37 -17.22
C LEU A 32 -7.99 -3.43 -18.30
N GLY A 33 -6.74 -2.96 -18.13
CA GLY A 33 -6.07 -2.06 -19.06
C GLY A 33 -6.50 -0.59 -18.99
N LYS A 34 -7.39 -0.23 -18.05
CA LYS A 34 -7.89 1.15 -17.90
C LYS A 34 -6.91 2.01 -17.11
N PRO A 35 -6.71 3.28 -17.48
CA PRO A 35 -5.87 4.20 -16.73
C PRO A 35 -6.50 4.51 -15.37
N ILE A 36 -5.70 4.42 -14.31
CA ILE A 36 -6.06 4.72 -12.92
C ILE A 36 -4.94 5.54 -12.26
N ASP A 37 -5.30 6.52 -11.45
CA ASP A 37 -4.34 7.29 -10.66
C ASP A 37 -4.02 6.54 -9.38
N THR A 38 -2.73 6.27 -9.16
CA THR A 38 -2.28 5.35 -8.11
C THR A 38 -1.08 5.88 -7.38
N ILE A 39 -0.96 5.49 -6.12
CA ILE A 39 0.24 5.68 -5.31
C ILE A 39 0.73 4.31 -4.86
N CYS A 40 1.95 3.97 -5.25
CA CYS A 40 2.63 2.73 -4.87
C CYS A 40 3.78 3.05 -3.93
N GLY A 41 4.00 2.22 -2.91
CA GLY A 41 5.11 2.41 -1.99
C GLY A 41 5.24 1.27 -1.00
N ARG A 42 6.00 1.54 0.06
CA ARG A 42 6.15 0.63 1.20
C ARG A 42 5.85 1.33 2.52
N VAL A 43 5.27 0.58 3.45
CA VAL A 43 4.98 1.02 4.81
C VAL A 43 5.56 0.02 5.80
N LYS A 44 6.24 0.52 6.82
CA LYS A 44 6.69 -0.27 7.96
C LYS A 44 5.66 -0.20 9.08
N ARG A 45 5.54 -1.29 9.84
CA ARG A 45 4.85 -1.29 11.13
C ARG A 45 5.88 -1.52 12.24
N LYS A 46 5.71 -0.90 13.40
CA LYS A 46 6.38 -1.41 14.60
C LYS A 46 5.53 -2.53 15.18
N MET A 47 6.09 -3.73 15.28
CA MET A 47 5.52 -4.74 16.17
C MET A 47 5.86 -4.31 17.60
N GLY A 48 4.90 -4.35 18.53
CA GLY A 48 5.08 -3.92 19.92
C GLY A 48 6.26 -4.58 20.67
N SER A 49 6.85 -5.64 20.11
CA SER A 49 7.99 -6.38 20.65
C SER A 49 9.36 -5.91 20.16
N GLY A 50 9.46 -4.84 19.37
CA GLY A 50 10.75 -4.27 18.92
C GLY A 50 11.39 -4.98 17.72
N ASP A 51 10.73 -5.98 17.14
CA ASP A 51 11.11 -6.56 15.86
C ASP A 51 10.63 -5.66 14.72
N ASP A 52 11.54 -5.24 13.82
CA ASP A 52 11.21 -4.59 12.56
C ASP A 52 10.33 -5.54 11.74
N ALA A 53 9.02 -5.37 11.83
CA ALA A 53 8.12 -6.05 10.93
C ALA A 53 8.33 -5.44 9.54
N GLY A 54 9.04 -6.19 8.70
CA GLY A 54 9.60 -5.72 7.44
C GLY A 54 8.62 -4.95 6.53
N ASP A 55 9.18 -4.15 5.63
CA ASP A 55 8.44 -3.24 4.76
C ASP A 55 7.34 -3.92 3.95
N TRP A 56 6.08 -3.56 4.21
CA TRP A 56 4.93 -4.06 3.47
C TRP A 56 4.64 -3.18 2.25
N PRO A 57 4.62 -3.76 1.03
CA PRO A 57 4.16 -3.06 -0.16
C PRO A 57 2.71 -2.61 0.00
N PHE A 58 2.39 -1.44 -0.55
CA PHE A 58 1.01 -0.97 -0.64
C PHE A 58 0.70 -0.35 -1.99
N LEU A 59 -0.58 -0.39 -2.36
CA LEU A 59 -1.18 0.31 -3.49
C LEU A 59 -2.34 1.16 -2.95
N TYR A 60 -2.40 2.42 -3.34
CA TYR A 60 -3.54 3.29 -3.09
C TYR A 60 -4.13 3.78 -4.42
N LEU A 61 -5.43 3.62 -4.58
CA LEU A 61 -6.21 4.07 -5.72
C LEU A 61 -6.78 5.46 -5.40
N VAL A 62 -6.30 6.49 -6.11
CA VAL A 62 -6.59 7.89 -5.74
C VAL A 62 -8.04 8.26 -6.02
N THR A 63 -8.61 7.78 -7.12
CA THR A 63 -9.98 8.09 -7.53
C THR A 63 -11.01 7.41 -6.62
N GLU A 64 -10.71 6.16 -6.23
CA GLU A 64 -11.57 5.29 -5.44
C GLU A 64 -11.38 5.46 -3.93
N ASP A 65 -10.34 6.20 -3.51
CA ASP A 65 -9.95 6.37 -2.11
C ASP A 65 -9.69 5.05 -1.37
N GLU A 66 -9.23 4.03 -2.10
CA GLU A 66 -9.05 2.68 -1.59
C GLU A 66 -7.57 2.33 -1.44
N ALA A 67 -7.22 1.67 -0.34
CA ALA A 67 -5.85 1.20 -0.08
C ALA A 67 -5.79 -0.33 0.02
N TYR A 68 -4.71 -0.91 -0.50
CA TYR A 68 -4.34 -2.30 -0.37
C TYR A 68 -2.95 -2.37 0.25
N VAL A 69 -2.84 -3.07 1.39
CA VAL A 69 -1.55 -3.35 2.04
C VAL A 69 -1.28 -4.84 1.86
N VAL A 70 -0.09 -5.19 1.39
CA VAL A 70 0.32 -6.58 1.18
C VAL A 70 0.85 -7.15 2.50
N ASN A 71 -0.06 -7.41 3.43
CA ASN A 71 0.22 -7.92 4.78
C ASN A 71 -0.12 -9.41 4.90
N GLY A 72 0.56 -10.28 4.14
CA GLY A 72 0.30 -11.72 4.23
C GLY A 72 0.71 -12.47 2.98
N SER A 73 -0.12 -13.44 2.58
CA SER A 73 0.18 -14.34 1.46
C SER A 73 0.49 -13.58 0.16
N ALA A 74 1.53 -14.04 -0.53
CA ALA A 74 1.91 -13.59 -1.87
C ALA A 74 0.82 -13.81 -2.94
N ASN A 75 -0.19 -14.66 -2.64
CA ASN A 75 -1.33 -14.96 -3.52
C ASN A 75 -2.61 -14.19 -3.13
N SER A 76 -2.52 -13.23 -2.21
CA SER A 76 -3.66 -12.37 -1.85
C SER A 76 -4.03 -11.43 -3.00
N ALA A 77 -5.30 -11.00 -3.04
CA ALA A 77 -5.77 -10.02 -4.03
C ALA A 77 -4.95 -8.71 -3.98
N ALA A 78 -4.55 -8.27 -2.78
CA ALA A 78 -3.67 -7.12 -2.60
C ALA A 78 -2.29 -7.32 -3.23
N ALA A 79 -1.68 -8.51 -3.04
CA ALA A 79 -0.40 -8.85 -3.66
C ALA A 79 -0.50 -8.87 -5.20
N SER A 80 -1.57 -9.47 -5.74
CA SER A 80 -1.82 -9.49 -7.19
C SER A 80 -2.05 -8.09 -7.76
N ALA A 81 -2.87 -7.26 -7.10
CA ALA A 81 -3.12 -5.88 -7.53
C ALA A 81 -1.83 -5.07 -7.52
N TYR A 82 -1.06 -5.14 -6.43
CA TYR A 82 0.23 -4.45 -6.33
C TYR A 82 1.18 -4.89 -7.45
N ARG A 83 1.34 -6.19 -7.70
CA ARG A 83 2.25 -6.69 -8.75
C ARG A 83 1.86 -6.24 -10.16
N ASN A 84 0.57 -6.24 -10.48
CA ASN A 84 0.09 -5.89 -11.81
C ASN A 84 0.07 -4.38 -12.07
N ILE A 85 -0.10 -3.57 -11.02
CA ILE A 85 -0.23 -2.12 -11.14
C ILE A 85 1.12 -1.46 -10.86
N CYS A 86 1.76 -1.78 -9.74
CA CYS A 86 2.95 -1.08 -9.26
C CYS A 86 4.29 -1.55 -9.87
N SER A 87 4.26 -2.44 -10.88
CA SER A 87 5.45 -2.86 -11.65
C SER A 87 6.16 -1.70 -12.33
#